data_AF-A0A9P7FQ78-F1
#
_entry.id   AF-A0A9P7FQ78-F1
#
_cell.length_a   1.000
_cell.length_b   1.000
_cell.length_c   1.000
_cell.angle_alpha   90.00
_cell.angle_beta   90.00
_cell.angle_gamma   90.00
#
_symmetry.space_group_name_H-M   'P 1'
#
loop_
_entity.id
_entity.type
_entity.pdbx_description
1 polymer ?
#
loop_
_entity_poly.entity_id
_entity_poly.type
_entity_poly.pdbx_seq_one_letter_code
_entity_poly.pdbx_strand_id
1 'polypeptide(L)'
;AITRKFNVTSSAIGGTGVHSLDDYSAGRVQADRRRHQQALLTKALAIYKAYLEPASKYELNTDYSLRNELVKFLDNIPEETQPKRRDKAAHIMACNAEQLQTLIQHYKLIQAYTFRVMLTDSLPKACVHHRKIIYLSNSSSG
;
A
#
# COMPACT_ATOMS: atom_id res chain seq x y z
N ALA A 1 -12.90 -22.02 -32.44
CA ALA A 1 -12.25 -21.48 -31.23
C ALA A 1 -12.61 -22.39 -30.05
N ILE A 2 -11.64 -23.11 -29.49
CA ILE A 2 -11.87 -24.07 -28.40
C ILE A 2 -11.55 -23.37 -27.08
N THR A 3 -12.56 -23.22 -26.22
CA THR A 3 -12.40 -22.69 -24.87
C THR A 3 -11.81 -23.78 -23.97
N ARG A 4 -10.52 -23.65 -23.62
CA ARG A 4 -9.90 -24.48 -22.58
C ARG A 4 -10.39 -23.99 -21.22
N LYS A 5 -11.35 -24.71 -20.63
CA LYS A 5 -11.71 -24.60 -19.21
C LYS A 5 -10.69 -25.40 -18.41
N PHE A 6 -9.88 -24.72 -17.59
CA PHE A 6 -8.94 -25.39 -16.69
C PHE A 6 -9.72 -25.92 -15.48
N ASN A 7 -9.75 -27.25 -15.33
CA ASN A 7 -10.10 -27.90 -14.08
C ASN A 7 -8.88 -27.81 -13.15
N VAL A 8 -8.98 -27.03 -12.08
CA VAL A 8 -8.01 -27.08 -10.98
C VAL A 8 -8.43 -28.21 -10.04
N THR A 9 -7.67 -29.29 -10.04
CA THR A 9 -7.75 -30.37 -9.06
C THR A 9 -6.78 -30.11 -7.90
N SER A 10 -7.16 -30.60 -6.71
CA SER A 10 -6.31 -31.13 -5.63
C SER A 10 -6.32 -30.36 -4.31
N SER A 11 -7.27 -30.73 -3.45
CA SER A 11 -6.99 -31.27 -2.11
C SER A 11 -8.25 -32.00 -1.61
N ALA A 12 -8.23 -33.34 -1.68
CA ALA A 12 -9.29 -34.19 -1.15
C ALA A 12 -9.01 -34.48 0.33
N ILE A 13 -9.95 -34.09 1.20
CA ILE A 13 -10.09 -34.64 2.56
C ILE A 13 -11.42 -35.40 2.56
N GLY A 14 -11.34 -36.71 2.79
CA GLY A 14 -12.49 -37.57 2.95
C GLY A 14 -13.20 -37.31 4.28
N GLY A 15 -14.52 -37.52 4.28
CA GLY A 15 -15.33 -37.47 5.49
C GLY A 15 -16.81 -37.31 5.16
N THR A 16 -17.52 -38.44 5.06
CA THR A 16 -18.98 -38.50 5.03
C THR A 16 -19.52 -37.95 6.35
N GLY A 17 -20.22 -36.83 6.29
CA GLY A 17 -20.87 -36.20 7.45
C GLY A 17 -21.83 -35.12 7.00
N VAL A 18 -23.12 -35.45 7.02
CA VAL A 18 -24.23 -34.52 6.80
C VAL A 18 -24.26 -33.52 7.96
N HIS A 19 -24.56 -32.24 7.65
CA HIS A 19 -24.83 -31.09 8.53
C HIS A 19 -23.63 -30.16 8.88
N SER A 20 -23.70 -28.92 8.37
CA SER A 20 -22.98 -27.70 8.80
C SER A 20 -21.49 -27.55 8.47
N LEU A 21 -21.13 -27.39 7.18
CA LEU A 21 -19.75 -27.09 6.75
C LEU A 21 -19.58 -25.75 5.99
N ASP A 22 -20.66 -25.13 5.52
CA ASP A 22 -20.61 -23.82 4.86
C ASP A 22 -20.29 -22.67 5.86
N ASP A 23 -20.74 -22.78 7.11
CA ASP A 23 -20.59 -21.72 8.12
C ASP A 23 -19.14 -21.64 8.66
N TYR A 24 -18.46 -22.79 8.78
CA TYR A 24 -17.05 -22.87 9.15
C TYR A 24 -16.11 -22.27 8.09
N SER A 25 -16.48 -22.40 6.81
CA SER A 25 -15.76 -21.81 5.69
C SER A 25 -15.96 -20.28 5.65
N ALA A 26 -17.20 -19.81 5.83
CA ALA A 26 -17.53 -18.39 5.86
C ALA A 26 -16.83 -17.64 7.01
N GLY A 27 -16.78 -18.23 8.21
CA GLY A 27 -16.08 -17.66 9.36
C GLY A 27 -14.57 -17.52 9.16
N ARG A 28 -13.92 -18.51 8.53
CA ARG A 28 -12.49 -18.44 8.16
C ARG A 28 -12.22 -17.35 7.13
N VAL A 29 -13.01 -17.27 6.06
CA VAL A 29 -12.86 -16.23 5.03
C VAL A 29 -13.03 -14.85 5.64
N GLN A 30 -13.97 -14.67 6.58
CA GLN A 30 -14.16 -13.40 7.27
C GLN A 30 -12.97 -13.04 8.18
N ALA A 31 -12.43 -14.02 8.91
CA ALA A 31 -11.23 -13.81 9.73
C ALA A 31 -10.01 -13.44 8.87
N ASP A 32 -9.82 -14.10 7.73
CA ASP A 32 -8.72 -13.82 6.80
C ASP A 32 -8.86 -12.44 6.15
N ARG A 33 -10.07 -12.02 5.77
CA ARG A 33 -10.32 -10.65 5.28
C ARG A 33 -9.99 -9.58 6.33
N ARG A 34 -10.37 -9.80 7.59
CA ARG A 34 -10.03 -8.87 8.69
C ARG A 34 -8.52 -8.79 8.93
N ARG A 35 -7.82 -9.93 8.91
CA ARG A 35 -6.35 -9.97 9.00
C ARG A 35 -5.69 -9.24 7.83
N HIS A 36 -6.20 -9.45 6.62
CA HIS A 36 -5.71 -8.76 5.43
C HIS A 36 -5.92 -7.24 5.52
N GLN A 37 -7.12 -6.80 5.93
CA GLN A 37 -7.42 -5.40 6.17
C GLN A 37 -6.45 -4.81 7.22
N GLN A 38 -6.28 -5.48 8.35
CA GLN A 38 -5.35 -5.04 9.39
C GLN A 38 -3.90 -4.90 8.88
N ALA A 39 -3.43 -5.87 8.09
CA ALA A 39 -2.09 -5.82 7.51
C ALA A 39 -1.92 -4.62 6.56
N LEU A 40 -2.95 -4.30 5.77
CA LEU A 40 -2.96 -3.13 4.90
C LEU A 40 -2.97 -1.82 5.70
N LEU A 41 -3.76 -1.72 6.77
CA LEU A 41 -3.79 -0.55 7.65
C LEU A 41 -2.43 -0.29 8.30
N THR A 42 -1.82 -1.33 8.87
CA THR A 42 -0.47 -1.25 9.45
C THR A 42 0.55 -0.78 8.42
N LYS A 43 0.50 -1.31 7.20
CA LYS A 43 1.40 -0.90 6.12
C LYS A 43 1.13 0.54 5.69
N ALA A 44 -0.13 0.93 5.58
CA ALA A 44 -0.51 2.28 5.21
C ALA A 44 0.01 3.30 6.24
N LEU A 45 -0.18 3.02 7.52
CA LEU A 45 0.34 3.84 8.62
C LEU A 45 1.86 3.97 8.54
N ALA A 46 2.59 2.88 8.32
CA ALA A 46 4.04 2.91 8.21
C ALA A 46 4.50 3.80 7.05
N ILE A 47 3.83 3.73 5.89
CA ILE A 47 4.12 4.61 4.75
C ILE A 47 3.84 6.06 5.12
N TYR A 48 2.68 6.34 5.74
CA TYR A 48 2.31 7.68 6.17
C TYR A 48 3.39 8.30 7.07
N LYS A 49 3.73 7.62 8.16
CA LYS A 49 4.71 8.10 9.16
C LYS A 49 6.10 8.30 8.58
N ALA A 50 6.55 7.40 7.70
CA ALA A 50 7.90 7.47 7.15
C ALA A 50 8.05 8.54 6.06
N TYR A 51 7.02 8.74 5.23
CA TYR A 51 7.16 9.43 3.94
C TYR A 51 6.16 10.57 3.70
N LEU A 52 5.01 10.60 4.38
CA LEU A 52 3.93 11.55 4.10
C LEU A 52 3.63 12.49 5.27
N GLU A 53 4.02 12.11 6.48
CA GLU A 53 3.92 12.97 7.66
C GLU A 53 4.86 14.17 7.52
N PRO A 54 4.38 15.41 7.78
CA PRO A 54 5.22 16.59 7.71
C PRO A 54 6.44 16.47 8.62
N ALA A 55 7.61 16.88 8.12
CA ALA A 55 8.89 16.79 8.81
C ALA A 55 9.33 15.37 9.18
N SER A 56 8.76 14.34 8.55
CA SER A 56 9.28 12.97 8.66
C SER A 56 10.70 12.89 8.07
N LYS A 57 11.53 12.00 8.61
CA LYS A 57 12.94 11.86 8.20
C LYS A 57 13.11 11.61 6.70
N TYR A 58 12.15 10.91 6.09
CA TYR A 58 12.17 10.55 4.67
C TYR A 58 11.01 11.20 3.91
N GLU A 59 10.57 12.37 4.37
CA GLU A 59 9.46 13.10 3.77
C GLU A 59 9.61 13.19 2.24
N LEU A 60 8.63 12.66 1.51
CA LEU A 60 8.61 12.70 0.07
C LEU A 60 8.21 14.10 -0.41
N ASN A 61 8.95 14.59 -1.40
CA ASN A 61 8.57 15.76 -2.17
C ASN A 61 7.41 15.38 -3.12
N THR A 62 6.19 15.47 -2.63
CA THR A 62 4.94 15.16 -3.36
C THR A 62 4.22 16.43 -3.77
N ASP A 63 3.36 16.35 -4.78
CA ASP A 63 2.48 17.46 -5.13
C ASP A 63 1.63 17.93 -3.94
N TYR A 64 1.53 19.25 -3.77
CA TYR A 64 0.81 19.87 -2.65
C TYR A 64 -0.69 19.55 -2.69
N SER A 65 -1.29 19.46 -3.89
CA SER A 65 -2.71 19.13 -4.04
C SER A 65 -3.01 17.69 -3.60
N LEU A 66 -2.20 16.72 -4.04
CA LEU A 66 -2.34 15.30 -3.67
C LEU A 66 -2.22 15.10 -2.16
N ARG A 67 -1.25 15.79 -1.53
CA ARG A 67 -1.08 15.71 -0.08
C ARG A 67 -2.28 16.30 0.66
N ASN A 68 -2.79 17.44 0.21
CA ASN A 68 -3.97 18.06 0.81
C ASN A 68 -5.23 17.21 0.68
N GLU A 69 -5.45 16.58 -0.46
CA GLU A 69 -6.57 15.66 -0.65
C GLU A 69 -6.51 14.48 0.31
N LEU A 70 -5.33 13.87 0.47
CA LEU A 70 -5.13 12.80 1.46
C LEU A 70 -5.39 13.29 2.89
N VAL A 71 -4.86 14.45 3.28
CA VAL A 71 -5.04 15.01 4.61
C VAL A 71 -6.53 15.29 4.89
N LYS A 72 -7.23 15.89 3.93
CA LYS A 72 -8.67 16.15 4.01
C LYS A 72 -9.47 14.85 4.11
N PHE A 73 -9.14 13.85 3.32
CA PHE A 73 -9.76 12.53 3.41
C PHE A 73 -9.61 11.95 4.82
N LEU A 74 -8.40 11.98 5.38
CA LEU A 74 -8.13 11.49 6.73
C LEU A 74 -8.87 12.30 7.82
N ASP A 75 -9.00 13.62 7.68
CA ASP A 75 -9.79 14.46 8.61
C ASP A 75 -11.28 14.12 8.62
N ASN A 76 -11.80 13.57 7.51
CA ASN A 76 -13.21 13.21 7.38
C ASN A 76 -13.52 11.79 7.88
N ILE A 77 -12.52 11.02 8.31
CA ILE A 77 -12.74 9.69 8.88
C ILE A 77 -13.28 9.88 10.30
N PRO A 78 -14.49 9.37 10.60
CA PRO A 78 -15.05 9.48 11.93
C PRO A 78 -14.19 8.70 12.93
N GLU A 79 -13.69 9.40 13.94
CA GLU A 79 -13.00 8.79 15.07
C GLU A 79 -14.04 8.36 16.10
N GLU A 80 -14.32 7.06 16.17
CA GLU A 80 -15.33 6.50 17.08
C GLU A 80 -14.92 6.61 18.56
N THR A 81 -13.63 6.86 18.83
CA THR A 81 -13.07 6.93 20.18
C THR A 81 -12.16 8.15 20.33
N GLN A 82 -12.72 9.24 20.86
CA GLN A 82 -12.10 10.48 21.36
C GLN A 82 -12.02 11.68 20.37
N PRO A 83 -12.74 12.79 20.64
CA PRO A 83 -12.80 13.95 19.76
C PRO A 83 -11.63 14.97 19.92
N LYS A 84 -10.54 14.63 20.63
CA LYS A 84 -9.55 15.65 21.08
C LYS A 84 -8.16 15.58 20.46
N ARG A 85 -7.84 14.58 19.65
CA ARG A 85 -6.56 14.54 18.93
C ARG A 85 -6.82 14.20 17.48
N ARG A 86 -6.56 15.14 16.56
CA ARG A 86 -6.52 14.90 15.11
C ARG A 86 -5.29 14.05 14.76
N ASP A 87 -5.18 12.87 15.37
CA ASP A 87 -4.09 11.96 15.12
C ASP A 87 -4.38 11.21 13.83
N LYS A 88 -3.72 11.64 12.75
CA LYS A 88 -3.82 11.00 11.44
C LYS A 88 -3.48 9.51 11.50
N ALA A 89 -2.63 9.09 12.45
CA ALA A 89 -2.34 7.68 12.66
C ALA A 89 -3.57 6.92 13.16
N ALA A 90 -4.31 7.49 14.11
CA ALA A 90 -5.54 6.92 14.64
C ALA A 90 -6.60 6.83 13.53
N HIS A 91 -6.76 7.89 12.73
CA HIS A 91 -7.70 7.91 11.60
C HIS A 91 -7.37 6.84 10.55
N ILE A 92 -6.08 6.65 10.22
CA ILE A 92 -5.67 5.56 9.32
C ILE A 92 -6.04 4.19 9.91
N MET A 93 -5.78 3.95 11.19
CA MET A 93 -6.05 2.67 11.84
C MET A 93 -7.55 2.39 12.05
N ALA A 94 -8.36 3.44 12.07
CA ALA A 94 -9.82 3.36 12.20
C ALA A 94 -10.55 3.15 10.85
N CYS A 95 -9.85 3.19 9.72
CA CYS A 95 -10.46 3.00 8.40
C CYS A 95 -11.24 1.67 8.31
N ASN A 96 -12.51 1.78 7.94
CA ASN A 96 -13.29 0.63 7.47
C ASN A 96 -12.79 0.16 6.08
N ALA A 97 -13.36 -0.92 5.55
CA ALA A 97 -12.91 -1.51 4.30
C ALA A 97 -13.03 -0.57 3.08
N GLU A 98 -14.11 0.21 3.01
CA GLU A 98 -14.35 1.17 1.93
C GLU A 98 -13.39 2.36 2.02
N GLN A 99 -13.23 2.92 3.22
CA GLN A 99 -12.27 3.98 3.50
C GLN A 99 -10.83 3.54 3.20
N LEU A 100 -10.47 2.31 3.55
CA LEU A 100 -9.17 1.74 3.21
C LEU A 100 -8.97 1.65 1.70
N GLN A 101 -10.01 1.28 0.94
CA GLN A 101 -9.93 1.26 -0.52
C GLN A 101 -9.65 2.68 -1.08
N THR A 102 -10.32 3.69 -0.57
CA THR A 102 -10.08 5.10 -0.94
C THR A 102 -8.68 5.57 -0.54
N LEU A 103 -8.21 5.20 0.66
CA LEU A 103 -6.84 5.46 1.11
C LEU A 103 -5.80 4.86 0.17
N ILE A 104 -6.02 3.62 -0.29
CA ILE A 104 -5.16 2.97 -1.28
C ILE A 104 -5.13 3.74 -2.60
N GLN A 105 -6.24 4.33 -3.04
CA GLN A 105 -6.26 5.14 -4.26
C GLN A 105 -5.42 6.42 -4.11
N HIS A 106 -5.52 7.12 -2.98
CA HIS A 106 -4.63 8.26 -2.69
C HIS A 106 -3.16 7.85 -2.77
N TYR A 107 -2.79 6.69 -2.21
CA TYR A 107 -1.41 6.22 -2.23
C TYR A 107 -0.93 5.86 -3.64
N LYS A 108 -1.81 5.33 -4.50
CA LYS A 108 -1.50 5.07 -5.91
C LYS A 108 -1.19 6.36 -6.68
N LEU A 109 -1.98 7.41 -6.45
CA LEU A 109 -1.74 8.72 -7.10
C LEU A 109 -0.40 9.32 -6.65
N ILE A 110 -0.12 9.29 -5.35
CA ILE A 110 1.16 9.75 -4.79
C ILE A 110 2.33 8.92 -5.33
N GLN A 111 2.18 7.60 -5.42
CA GLN A 111 3.19 6.70 -5.97
C GLN A 111 3.48 7.02 -7.44
N ALA A 112 2.44 7.21 -8.26
CA ALA A 112 2.59 7.55 -9.68
C ALA A 112 3.31 8.90 -9.87
N TYR A 113 2.95 9.90 -9.06
CA TYR A 113 3.65 11.19 -9.04
C TYR A 113 5.13 11.01 -8.69
N THR A 114 5.42 10.29 -7.61
CA THR A 114 6.78 10.08 -7.11
C THR A 114 7.64 9.37 -8.15
N PHE A 115 7.12 8.31 -8.78
CA PHE A 115 7.82 7.61 -9.85
C PHE A 115 8.12 8.51 -11.04
N ARG A 116 7.16 9.34 -11.45
CA ARG A 116 7.40 10.30 -12.54
C ARG A 116 8.53 11.26 -12.20
N VAL A 117 8.56 11.80 -10.98
CA VAL A 117 9.64 12.68 -10.52
C VAL A 117 10.98 11.94 -10.49
N MET A 118 11.01 10.70 -10.00
CA MET A 118 12.23 9.88 -10.02
C MET A 118 12.72 9.62 -11.44
N LEU A 119 11.81 9.32 -12.38
CA LEU A 119 12.14 9.11 -13.80
C LEU A 119 12.73 10.35 -14.47
N THR A 120 12.28 11.54 -14.08
CA THR A 120 12.76 12.79 -14.70
C THR A 120 13.99 13.38 -14.02
N ASP A 121 14.17 13.18 -12.71
CA ASP A 121 15.24 13.85 -11.96
C ASP A 121 16.32 12.89 -11.44
N SER A 122 15.93 11.81 -10.76
CA SER A 122 16.89 10.95 -10.05
C SER A 122 17.52 9.87 -10.94
N LEU A 123 16.72 9.23 -11.80
CA LEU A 123 17.17 8.14 -12.65
C LEU A 123 18.16 8.59 -13.75
N PRO A 124 17.94 9.71 -14.46
CA PRO A 124 18.91 10.18 -15.45
C PRO A 124 20.27 10.49 -14.83
N LYS A 125 20.28 11.13 -13.64
CA LYS A 125 21.50 11.43 -12.88
C LYS A 125 22.21 10.15 -12.47
N ALA A 126 21.49 9.15 -11.98
CA ALA A 126 22.05 7.86 -11.59
C ALA A 126 22.73 7.16 -12.78
N CYS A 127 22.08 7.12 -13.95
CA CYS A 127 22.65 6.53 -15.16
C CYS A 127 23.92 7.25 -15.63
N VAL A 128 23.91 8.58 -15.65
CA VAL A 128 25.09 9.38 -16.05
C VAL A 128 26.22 9.21 -15.05
N HIS A 129 25.92 9.23 -13.75
CA HIS A 129 26.91 9.06 -12.70
C HIS A 129 27.57 7.68 -12.77
N HIS A 130 26.77 6.61 -12.93
CA HIS A 130 27.27 5.25 -13.07
C HIS A 130 28.17 5.10 -14.29
N ARG A 131 27.76 5.69 -15.44
CA ARG A 131 28.60 5.75 -16.64
C ARG A 131 29.94 6.44 -16.33
N LYS A 132 29.94 7.60 -15.66
CA LYS A 132 31.17 8.33 -15.32
C LYS A 132 32.12 7.53 -14.41
N ILE A 133 31.59 6.81 -13.43
CA ILE A 133 32.40 5.93 -12.56
C ILE A 133 33.11 4.85 -13.40
N ILE A 134 32.40 4.20 -14.32
CA ILE A 134 33.00 3.15 -15.17
C ILE A 134 34.15 3.71 -16.01
N TYR A 135 33.98 4.89 -16.62
CA TYR A 135 35.06 5.51 -17.39
C TYR A 135 36.27 5.85 -16.52
N LEU A 136 36.07 6.43 -15.33
CA LEU A 136 37.16 6.78 -14.43
C LEU A 136 37.90 5.55 -13.88
N SER A 137 37.17 4.46 -13.58
CA SER A 137 37.76 3.20 -13.11
C SER A 137 38.62 2.54 -14.20
N ASN A 138 38.21 2.65 -15.47
CA ASN A 138 38.98 2.09 -16.59
C ASN A 138 40.19 2.96 -16.96
N SER A 139 40.15 4.27 -16.71
CA SER A 139 41.27 5.18 -16.96
C SER A 139 42.37 5.16 -15.88
N SER A 140 42.10 4.65 -14.66
CA SER A 140 43.13 4.53 -13.61
C SER A 140 43.84 3.17 -13.58
N SER A 141 43.48 2.25 -14.48
CA SER A 141 44.02 0.88 -14.55
C SER A 141 45.01 0.67 -15.70
N GLY A 142 45.46 1.75 -16.36
CA GLY A 142 46.51 1.75 -17.39
C GLY A 142 47.56 2.79 -17.05
#